data_AF-A0A349YP61-F1
#
_entry.id   AF-A0A349YP61-F1
#
_cell.length_a   1.000
_cell.length_b   1.000
_cell.length_c   1.000
_cell.angle_alpha   90.00
_cell.angle_beta   90.00
_cell.angle_gamma   90.00
#
_symmetry.space_group_name_H-M   'P 1'
#
loop_
_entity.id
_entity.type
_entity.pdbx_description
1 polymer ?
#
loop_
_entity_poly.entity_id
_entity_poly.type
_entity_poly.pdbx_seq_one_letter_code
_entity_poly.pdbx_strand_id
1 'polypeptide(L)'
;MEKQYDEFIKLIHAFKRTTSKAKSHSLAQAEFMTLIAIQHLGMSKKKKGMDEGVKVSEISEQLETSKPDVSKKIRSLEQKELVKRCESKQDKRVTYIEITEKGNEVLLTNKKEAEQFLTNVLKRMGEADMMEFMRLCQRMREAMEEEIRELKKGKDGYEENP
;
A
#
# COMPACT_ATOMS: atom_id res chain seq x y z
N MET A 1 -29.05 12.68 1.90
CA MET A 1 -27.69 12.82 1.31
C MET A 1 -26.68 13.27 2.35
N GLU A 2 -26.73 14.51 2.87
CA GLU A 2 -25.72 15.05 3.82
C GLU A 2 -25.53 14.21 5.10
N LYS A 3 -26.62 13.85 5.79
CA LYS A 3 -26.58 12.97 6.97
C LYS A 3 -26.03 11.56 6.70
N GLN A 4 -26.24 11.03 5.48
CA GLN A 4 -25.72 9.71 5.10
C GLN A 4 -24.22 9.77 4.79
N TYR A 5 -23.75 10.88 4.21
CA TYR A 5 -22.34 11.14 3.96
C TYR A 5 -21.55 11.25 5.28
N ASP A 6 -22.08 11.98 6.27
CA ASP A 6 -21.44 12.09 7.59
C ASP A 6 -21.31 10.74 8.30
N GLU A 7 -22.37 9.93 8.29
CA GLU A 7 -22.36 8.59 8.86
C GLU A 7 -21.36 7.67 8.14
N PHE A 8 -21.26 7.78 6.82
CA PHE A 8 -20.27 7.05 6.02
C PHE A 8 -18.82 7.44 6.40
N ILE A 9 -18.53 8.74 6.52
CA ILE A 9 -17.21 9.23 6.94
C ILE A 9 -16.86 8.76 8.36
N LYS A 10 -17.83 8.81 9.29
CA LYS A 10 -17.64 8.28 10.66
C LYS A 10 -17.35 6.79 10.64
N LEU A 11 -18.04 6.02 9.80
CA LEU A 11 -17.83 4.58 9.67
C LEU A 11 -16.44 4.25 9.13
N ILE A 12 -15.98 4.96 8.08
CA ILE A 12 -14.61 4.84 7.55
C ILE A 12 -13.57 5.12 8.65
N HIS A 13 -13.76 6.21 9.41
CA HIS A 13 -12.86 6.58 10.50
C HIS A 13 -12.85 5.54 11.63
N ALA A 14 -14.02 5.01 11.99
CA ALA A 14 -14.13 3.95 12.98
C ALA A 14 -13.43 2.67 12.52
N PHE A 15 -13.59 2.27 11.26
CA PHE A 15 -12.89 1.13 10.66
C PHE A 15 -11.38 1.29 10.74
N LYS A 16 -10.85 2.44 10.32
CA LYS A 16 -9.41 2.77 10.36
C LYS A 16 -8.82 2.71 11.78
N ARG A 17 -9.61 3.08 12.79
CA ARG A 17 -9.20 3.03 14.20
C ARG A 17 -9.25 1.61 14.78
N THR A 18 -10.21 0.79 14.36
CA THR A 18 -10.34 -0.60 14.83
C THR A 18 -9.23 -1.48 14.25
N THR A 19 -8.91 -1.30 12.97
CA THR A 19 -7.79 -2.02 12.33
C THR A 19 -6.43 -1.58 12.87
N SER A 20 -6.28 -0.31 13.30
CA SER A 20 -5.03 0.15 13.94
C SER A 20 -4.82 -0.39 15.37
N LYS A 21 -5.90 -0.81 16.06
CA LYS A 21 -5.83 -1.47 17.38
C LYS A 21 -5.49 -2.96 17.28
N ALA A 22 -5.72 -3.58 16.13
CA ALA A 22 -5.32 -4.96 15.84
C ALA A 22 -3.81 -5.09 15.62
N LYS A 23 -2.99 -4.35 16.41
CA LYS A 23 -1.52 -4.33 16.39
C LYS A 23 -0.97 -5.76 16.56
N SER A 24 -0.90 -6.49 15.47
CA SER A 24 -0.21 -7.78 15.34
C SER A 24 1.14 -7.63 14.68
N HIS A 25 1.45 -6.45 14.13
CA HIS A 25 2.69 -6.28 13.37
C HIS A 25 3.83 -5.84 14.29
N SER A 26 4.94 -6.58 14.24
CA SER A 26 6.22 -6.22 14.85
C SER A 26 6.82 -4.91 14.29
N LEU A 27 6.23 -4.36 13.21
CA LEU A 27 6.61 -3.13 12.53
C LEU A 27 5.53 -2.06 12.65
N ALA A 28 5.95 -0.79 12.68
CA ALA A 28 5.01 0.32 12.55
C ALA A 28 4.35 0.31 11.15
N GLN A 29 3.07 0.68 11.06
CA GLN A 29 2.30 0.66 9.80
C GLN A 29 3.02 1.36 8.64
N ALA A 30 3.63 2.52 8.90
CA ALA A 30 4.36 3.27 7.88
C ALA A 30 5.65 2.56 7.41
N GLU A 31 6.32 1.81 8.28
CA GLU A 31 7.51 1.01 7.92
C GLU A 31 7.10 -0.21 7.11
N PHE A 32 6.00 -0.85 7.49
CA PHE A 32 5.43 -1.99 6.77
C PHE A 32 5.03 -1.60 5.33
N MET A 33 4.36 -0.46 5.16
CA MET A 33 4.03 0.07 3.83
C MET A 33 5.28 0.37 2.99
N THR A 34 6.34 0.90 3.60
CA THR A 34 7.62 1.11 2.92
C THR A 34 8.28 -0.21 2.50
N LEU A 35 8.22 -1.23 3.35
CA LEU A 35 8.77 -2.56 3.05
C LEU A 35 7.99 -3.25 1.89
N ILE A 36 6.66 -3.13 1.87
CA ILE A 36 5.82 -3.58 0.75
C ILE A 36 6.19 -2.86 -0.55
N ALA A 37 6.34 -1.53 -0.53
CA ALA A 37 6.69 -0.76 -1.71
C ALA A 37 8.05 -1.18 -2.30
N ILE A 38 9.06 -1.41 -1.44
CA ILE A 38 10.37 -1.91 -1.85
C ILE A 38 10.25 -3.29 -2.52
N GLN A 39 9.48 -4.21 -1.92
CA GLN A 39 9.27 -5.55 -2.49
C GLN A 39 8.55 -5.46 -3.85
N HIS A 40 7.48 -4.68 -3.94
CA HIS A 40 6.70 -4.54 -5.18
C HIS A 40 7.54 -3.95 -6.33
N LEU A 41 8.27 -2.86 -6.06
CA LEU A 41 9.15 -2.23 -7.04
C LEU A 41 10.29 -3.17 -7.46
N GLY A 42 10.92 -3.87 -6.51
CA GLY A 42 11.97 -4.85 -6.80
C GLY A 42 11.48 -6.02 -7.65
N MET A 43 10.29 -6.56 -7.34
CA MET A 43 9.67 -7.63 -8.14
C MET A 43 9.31 -7.16 -9.55
N SER A 44 8.79 -5.93 -9.68
CA SER A 44 8.47 -5.33 -10.97
C SER A 44 9.71 -5.16 -11.86
N LYS A 45 10.83 -4.72 -11.27
CA LYS A 45 12.12 -4.59 -11.97
C LYS A 45 12.68 -5.95 -12.41
N LYS A 46 12.69 -6.95 -11.54
CA LYS A 46 13.12 -8.31 -11.89
C LYS A 46 12.31 -8.90 -13.04
N LYS A 47 10.99 -8.70 -13.06
CA LYS A 47 10.13 -9.11 -14.19
C LYS A 47 10.47 -8.43 -15.51
N LYS A 48 11.05 -7.23 -15.47
CA LYS A 48 11.53 -6.48 -16.64
C LYS A 48 12.98 -6.79 -17.01
N GLY A 49 13.61 -7.78 -16.37
CA GLY A 49 15.02 -8.13 -16.60
C GLY A 49 16.02 -7.12 -16.04
N MET A 50 15.57 -6.20 -15.16
CA MET A 50 16.46 -5.25 -14.49
C MET A 50 16.98 -5.89 -13.20
N ASP A 51 18.30 -5.99 -13.08
CA ASP A 51 18.98 -6.59 -11.92
C ASP A 51 19.34 -5.56 -10.83
N GLU A 52 18.94 -4.30 -11.03
CA GLU A 52 19.15 -3.22 -10.07
C GLU A 52 18.08 -3.22 -8.98
N GLY A 53 18.48 -2.90 -7.74
CA GLY A 53 17.54 -2.66 -6.65
C GLY A 53 16.67 -1.41 -6.84
N VAL A 54 16.00 -0.98 -5.77
CA VAL A 54 15.04 0.13 -5.81
C VAL A 54 15.67 1.42 -5.31
N LYS A 55 15.51 2.53 -6.03
CA LYS A 55 16.00 3.85 -5.63
C LYS A 55 15.06 4.48 -4.60
N VAL A 56 15.61 5.32 -3.72
CA VAL A 56 14.83 6.08 -2.73
C VAL A 56 13.78 6.98 -3.41
N SER A 57 14.10 7.53 -4.58
CA SER A 57 13.16 8.35 -5.37
C SER A 57 11.93 7.55 -5.82
N GLU A 58 12.15 6.33 -6.31
CA GLU A 58 11.07 5.46 -6.77
C GLU A 58 10.15 5.06 -5.60
N ILE A 59 10.74 4.81 -4.43
CA ILE A 59 9.96 4.52 -3.21
C ILE A 59 9.17 5.76 -2.76
N SER A 60 9.76 6.95 -2.84
CA SER A 60 9.08 8.20 -2.46
C SER A 60 7.93 8.54 -3.39
N GLU A 61 8.09 8.29 -4.70
CA GLU A 61 7.05 8.46 -5.71
C GLU A 61 5.91 7.45 -5.49
N GLN A 62 6.24 6.17 -5.30
CA GLN A 62 5.25 5.11 -5.05
C GLN A 62 4.43 5.33 -3.77
N LEU A 63 5.01 5.98 -2.76
CA LEU A 63 4.36 6.23 -1.47
C LEU A 63 3.81 7.66 -1.33
N GLU A 64 3.90 8.48 -2.38
CA GLU A 64 3.48 9.89 -2.38
C GLU A 64 4.00 10.67 -1.17
N THR A 65 5.30 10.51 -0.86
CA THR A 65 5.92 11.06 0.35
C THR A 65 7.32 11.62 0.06
N SER A 66 7.95 12.28 1.04
CA SER A 66 9.23 12.94 0.82
C SER A 66 10.42 11.96 0.85
N LYS A 67 11.47 12.23 0.07
CA LYS A 67 12.73 11.45 0.11
C LYS A 67 13.39 11.42 1.51
N PRO A 68 13.39 12.51 2.31
CA PRO A 68 13.84 12.48 3.70
C PRO A 68 13.04 11.50 4.57
N ASP A 69 11.72 11.46 4.43
CA ASP A 69 10.85 10.55 5.20
C ASP A 69 11.12 9.10 4.83
N VAL A 70 11.21 8.78 3.54
CA VAL A 70 11.61 7.45 3.07
C VAL A 70 12.98 7.07 3.59
N SER A 71 13.96 7.98 3.53
CA SER A 71 15.32 7.73 4.02
C SER A 71 15.35 7.42 5.52
N LYS A 72 14.51 8.10 6.32
CA LYS A 72 14.35 7.80 7.75
C LYS A 72 13.76 6.41 7.98
N LYS A 73 12.73 6.03 7.21
CA LYS A 73 12.11 4.69 7.28
C LYS A 73 13.08 3.59 6.85
N ILE A 74 13.84 3.81 5.78
CA ILE A 74 14.89 2.87 5.33
C ILE A 74 15.93 2.64 6.41
N ARG A 75 16.42 3.70 7.08
CA ARG A 75 17.38 3.54 8.19
C ARG A 75 16.83 2.65 9.31
N SER A 76 15.56 2.84 9.67
CA SER A 76 14.91 1.98 10.68
C SER A 76 14.76 0.53 10.19
N LEU A 77 14.36 0.33 8.93
CA LEU A 77 14.24 -1.01 8.34
C LEU A 77 15.60 -1.72 8.21
N GLU A 78 16.67 -0.97 7.94
CA GLU A 78 18.05 -1.46 7.83
C GLU A 78 18.60 -1.84 9.22
N GLN A 79 18.34 -1.05 10.26
CA GLN A 79 18.63 -1.41 11.65
C GLN A 79 17.93 -2.69 12.10
N LYS A 80 16.76 -2.99 11.51
CA LYS A 80 16.01 -4.23 11.73
C LYS A 80 16.47 -5.38 10.81
N GLU A 81 17.44 -5.13 9.95
CA GLU A 81 18.00 -6.05 8.94
C GLU A 81 16.97 -6.53 7.89
N LEU A 82 15.93 -5.73 7.65
CA LEU A 82 14.84 -6.06 6.71
C LEU A 82 15.15 -5.58 5.29
N VAL A 83 16.02 -4.59 5.17
CA VAL A 83 16.51 -4.05 3.91
C VAL A 83 18.00 -3.79 4.02
N LYS A 84 18.68 -3.68 2.88
CA LYS A 84 20.09 -3.29 2.79
C LYS A 84 20.29 -2.26 1.69
N ARG A 85 21.23 -1.33 1.90
CA ARG A 85 21.74 -0.45 0.84
C ARG A 85 22.81 -1.16 0.03
N CYS A 86 22.67 -1.10 -1.30
CA CYS A 86 23.66 -1.63 -2.25
C CYS A 86 24.13 -0.50 -3.16
N GLU A 87 25.44 -0.37 -3.35
CA GLU A 87 26.00 0.55 -4.35
C GLU A 87 25.77 -0.02 -5.76
N SER A 88 25.46 0.86 -6.72
CA SER A 88 25.45 0.45 -8.12
C SER A 88 26.85 -0.01 -8.54
N LYS A 89 26.90 -1.12 -9.29
CA LYS A 89 28.13 -1.54 -9.99
C LYS A 89 28.53 -0.57 -11.11
N GLN A 90 27.58 0.24 -11.60
CA GLN A 90 27.78 1.14 -12.75
C GLN A 90 28.06 2.60 -12.31
N ASP A 91 27.41 3.08 -11.25
CA ASP A 91 27.68 4.41 -10.68
C ASP A 91 27.62 4.36 -9.14
N LYS A 92 28.79 4.39 -8.48
CA LYS A 92 28.90 4.34 -7.01
C LYS A 92 28.17 5.48 -6.29
N ARG A 93 27.76 6.55 -7.00
CA ARG A 93 26.94 7.64 -6.46
C ARG A 93 25.47 7.26 -6.33
N VAL A 94 25.05 6.14 -6.94
CA VAL A 94 23.69 5.61 -6.90
C VAL A 94 23.62 4.50 -5.86
N THR A 95 22.78 4.72 -4.84
CA THR A 95 22.45 3.69 -3.84
C THR A 95 21.07 3.12 -4.12
N TYR A 96 21.00 1.79 -4.16
CA TYR A 96 19.78 1.02 -4.24
C TYR A 96 19.42 0.40 -2.90
N ILE A 97 18.14 0.10 -2.74
CA ILE A 97 17.57 -0.59 -1.61
C ILE A 97 17.12 -1.95 -2.08
N GLU A 98 17.58 -2.98 -1.39
CA GLU A 98 17.14 -4.36 -1.59
C GLU A 98 16.49 -4.87 -0.30
N ILE A 99 15.39 -5.61 -0.46
CA ILE A 99 14.81 -6.37 0.64
C ILE A 99 15.70 -7.57 0.95
N THR A 100 15.92 -7.86 2.24
CA THR A 100 16.65 -9.04 2.68
C THR A 100 15.73 -10.27 2.73
N GLU A 101 16.29 -11.45 2.94
CA GLU A 101 15.50 -12.67 3.21
C GLU A 101 14.62 -12.49 4.45
N LYS A 102 15.20 -11.98 5.55
CA LYS A 102 14.48 -11.61 6.77
C LYS A 102 13.33 -10.62 6.50
N GLY A 103 13.55 -9.63 5.63
CA GLY A 103 12.52 -8.70 5.18
C GLY A 103 11.34 -9.42 4.48
N ASN A 104 11.64 -10.37 3.61
CA ASN A 104 10.62 -11.18 2.93
C ASN A 104 9.86 -12.10 3.90
N GLU A 105 10.54 -12.71 4.87
CA GLU A 105 9.91 -13.55 5.91
C GLU A 105 8.95 -12.73 6.78
N VAL A 106 9.34 -11.51 7.17
CA VAL A 106 8.47 -10.59 7.92
C VAL A 106 7.25 -10.18 7.10
N LEU A 107 7.41 -9.92 5.80
CA LEU A 107 6.26 -9.64 4.93
C LEU A 107 5.33 -10.86 4.81
N LEU A 108 5.88 -12.06 4.65
CA LEU A 108 5.09 -13.29 4.53
C LEU A 108 4.33 -13.61 5.83
N THR A 109 4.98 -13.45 6.98
CA THR A 109 4.38 -13.68 8.30
C THR A 109 3.26 -12.68 8.56
N ASN A 110 3.53 -11.38 8.34
CA ASN A 110 2.50 -10.35 8.48
C ASN A 110 1.33 -10.53 7.50
N LYS A 111 1.60 -11.01 6.28
CA LYS A 111 0.55 -11.35 5.31
C LYS A 111 -0.33 -12.48 5.84
N LYS A 112 0.26 -13.58 6.34
CA LYS A 112 -0.49 -14.69 6.94
C LYS A 112 -1.29 -14.26 8.15
N GLU A 113 -0.74 -13.41 9.02
CA GLU A 113 -1.44 -12.87 10.18
C GLU A 113 -2.61 -11.97 9.77
N ALA A 114 -2.41 -11.11 8.77
CA ALA A 114 -3.47 -10.25 8.23
C ALA A 114 -4.58 -11.08 7.56
N GLU A 115 -4.21 -12.10 6.78
CA GLU A 115 -5.15 -13.05 6.16
C GLU A 115 -5.93 -13.81 7.23
N GLN A 116 -5.26 -14.29 8.28
CA GLN A 116 -5.89 -15.01 9.37
C GLN A 116 -6.83 -14.10 10.20
N PHE A 117 -6.39 -12.88 10.49
CA PHE A 117 -7.22 -11.87 11.16
C PHE A 117 -8.47 -11.57 10.35
N LEU A 118 -8.31 -11.27 9.05
CA LEU A 118 -9.44 -10.99 8.16
C LEU A 118 -10.37 -12.19 8.05
N THR A 119 -9.83 -13.39 7.89
CA THR A 119 -10.61 -14.64 7.87
C THR A 119 -11.43 -14.80 9.15
N ASN A 120 -10.84 -14.51 10.31
CA ASN A 120 -11.54 -14.60 11.59
C ASN A 120 -12.61 -13.52 11.74
N VAL A 121 -12.37 -12.30 11.26
CA VAL A 121 -13.36 -11.21 11.23
C VAL A 121 -14.55 -11.61 10.35
N LEU A 122 -14.29 -12.08 9.12
CA LEU A 122 -15.33 -12.51 8.18
C LEU A 122 -16.14 -13.68 8.73
N LYS A 123 -15.49 -14.68 9.35
CA LYS A 123 -16.18 -15.78 10.04
C LYS A 123 -17.09 -15.28 11.17
N ARG A 124 -16.66 -14.26 11.94
CA ARG A 124 -17.45 -13.67 13.02
C ARG A 124 -18.62 -12.82 12.52
N MET A 125 -18.51 -12.23 11.33
CA MET A 125 -19.61 -11.52 10.66
C MET A 125 -20.70 -12.48 10.19
N GLY A 126 -20.33 -13.72 9.86
CA GLY A 126 -21.28 -14.72 9.34
C GLY A 126 -21.44 -14.63 7.83
N GLU A 127 -21.90 -15.73 7.24
CA GLU A 127 -21.89 -15.91 5.78
C GLU A 127 -22.87 -14.97 5.06
N ALA A 128 -24.08 -14.79 5.58
CA ALA A 128 -25.09 -13.91 4.99
C ALA A 128 -24.63 -12.44 4.93
N ASP A 129 -24.15 -11.91 6.05
CA ASP A 129 -23.65 -10.54 6.13
C ASP A 129 -22.39 -10.34 5.30
N MET A 130 -21.51 -11.35 5.21
CA MET A 130 -20.34 -11.33 4.33
C MET A 130 -20.74 -11.26 2.85
N MET A 131 -21.69 -12.08 2.41
CA MET A 131 -22.18 -12.07 1.03
C MET A 131 -22.80 -10.71 0.68
N GLU A 132 -23.61 -10.16 1.58
CA GLU A 132 -24.21 -8.84 1.38
C GLU A 132 -23.15 -7.74 1.37
N PHE A 133 -22.15 -7.79 2.26
CA PHE A 133 -21.04 -6.85 2.28
C PHE A 133 -20.25 -6.87 0.96
N MET A 134 -19.92 -8.06 0.43
CA MET A 134 -19.25 -8.19 -0.86
C MET A 134 -20.06 -7.58 -2.00
N ARG A 135 -21.37 -7.84 -2.03
CA ARG A 135 -22.30 -7.27 -3.02
C ARG A 135 -22.32 -5.74 -2.96
N LEU A 136 -22.38 -5.17 -1.75
CA LEU A 136 -22.38 -3.72 -1.54
C LEU A 136 -21.04 -3.09 -1.94
N CYS A 137 -19.91 -3.70 -1.59
CA CYS A 137 -18.58 -3.24 -2.02
C CYS A 137 -18.44 -3.25 -3.55
N GLN A 138 -18.97 -4.27 -4.22
CA GLN A 138 -18.96 -4.33 -5.69
C GLN A 138 -19.77 -3.19 -6.31
N ARG A 139 -20.99 -2.95 -5.82
CA ARG A 139 -21.82 -1.81 -6.29
C ARG A 139 -21.15 -0.47 -6.05
N MET A 140 -20.48 -0.30 -4.92
CA MET A 140 -19.73 0.92 -4.61
C MET A 140 -18.57 1.13 -5.60
N ARG A 141 -17.84 0.07 -5.95
CA ARG A 141 -16.77 0.11 -6.96
C ARG A 141 -17.30 0.54 -8.32
N GLU A 142 -18.40 -0.06 -8.78
CA GLU A 142 -19.03 0.26 -10.07
C GLU A 142 -19.46 1.73 -10.13
N ALA A 143 -20.09 2.24 -9.06
CA ALA A 143 -20.46 3.66 -8.97
C ALA A 143 -19.22 4.60 -9.00
N MET A 144 -18.13 4.22 -8.35
CA MET A 144 -16.86 4.97 -8.42
C MET A 144 -16.28 4.99 -9.84
N GLU A 145 -16.34 3.88 -10.57
CA GLU A 145 -15.86 3.78 -11.95
C GLU A 145 -16.70 4.64 -12.91
N GLU A 146 -18.01 4.72 -12.70
CA GLU A 146 -18.90 5.63 -13.42
C GLU A 146 -18.53 7.09 -13.17
N GLU A 147 -18.38 7.49 -11.90
CA GLU A 147 -18.01 8.87 -11.54
C GLU A 147 -16.63 9.27 -12.11
N ILE A 148 -15.64 8.38 -12.03
CA ILE A 148 -14.31 8.61 -12.60
C ILE A 148 -14.38 8.82 -14.12
N ARG A 149 -15.27 8.12 -14.83
CA ARG A 149 -15.48 8.29 -16.27
C ARG A 149 -16.09 9.65 -16.59
N GLU A 150 -17.08 10.09 -15.83
CA GLU A 150 -17.70 11.40 -16.02
C GLU A 150 -16.73 12.56 -15.73
N LEU A 151 -15.90 12.45 -14.67
CA LEU A 151 -14.87 13.44 -14.36
C LEU A 151 -13.78 13.57 -15.44
N LYS A 152 -13.52 12.50 -16.21
CA LYS A 152 -12.56 12.53 -17.33
C LYS A 152 -13.16 13.22 -18.56
N LYS A 153 -14.42 12.91 -18.90
CA LYS A 153 -15.15 13.58 -20.00
C LYS A 153 -15.22 15.11 -19.83
N GLY A 154 -15.35 15.59 -18.59
CA GLY A 154 -15.36 17.03 -18.29
C GLY A 154 -14.00 17.73 -18.40
N LYS A 155 -12.89 16.99 -18.41
CA LYS A 155 -11.53 17.54 -18.56
C LYS A 155 -11.05 17.56 -20.01
N ASP A 156 -11.45 16.57 -20.79
CA ASP A 156 -11.11 16.48 -22.22
C ASP A 156 -11.90 17.50 -23.09
N GLY A 157 -12.96 18.12 -22.55
CA GLY A 157 -13.77 19.15 -23.23
C GLY A 157 -13.25 20.59 -23.15
N TYR A 158 -12.10 20.84 -22.51
CA TYR A 158 -11.51 22.19 -22.38
C TYR A 158 -10.18 22.38 -23.15
N GLU A 159 -9.67 21.36 -23.85
CA GLU A 159 -8.42 21.48 -24.65
C GLU A 159 -8.64 21.69 -26.16
N GLU A 160 -9.89 21.74 -26.66
CA GLU A 160 -10.17 22.14 -28.05
C GLU A 160 -10.96 23.46 -28.10
N ASN A 161 -10.25 24.59 -27.95
CA ASN A 161 -10.64 25.80 -28.66
C ASN A 161 -9.39 26.67 -28.93
N PRO A 162 -8.92 26.78 -30.19
CA PRO A 162 -7.83 27.66 -30.58
C PRO A 162 -8.17 29.16 -30.47
#